data_AF-A0A8T0CB24-F1
#
_entry.id   AF-A0A8T0CB24-F1
#
_cell.length_a   1.000
_cell.length_b   1.000
_cell.length_c   1.000
_cell.angle_alpha   90.00
_cell.angle_beta   90.00
_cell.angle_gamma   90.00
#
_symmetry.space_group_name_H-M   'P 1'
#
loop_
_entity.id
_entity.type
_entity.pdbx_description
1 polymer ?
#
loop_
_entity_poly.entity_id
_entity_poly.type
_entity_poly.pdbx_seq_one_letter_code
_entity_poly.pdbx_strand_id
1 'polypeptide(L)'
;MNFGEIGDYLIAAAITLFAFTSVVANYAYAESNLHLFKLDNKAGRLGYTAVYLAMVLWGASATLQQVWSLADMALGLMTLVNIYAIVQLTPTIMNLTKDYQSQKKSTEKIHFDPTKVNYQGTLHEDVWVSKKRD
;
A
#
# COMPACT_ATOMS: atom_id res chain seq x y z
N MET A 1 -14.00 21.73 -30.69
CA MET A 1 -12.90 22.49 -30.05
C MET A 1 -11.70 21.56 -30.02
N ASN A 2 -10.85 21.63 -31.05
CA ASN A 2 -9.59 20.92 -31.03
C ASN A 2 -8.61 21.85 -30.34
N PHE A 3 -8.18 21.52 -29.13
CA PHE A 3 -6.92 22.05 -28.63
C PHE A 3 -5.89 21.59 -29.67
N GLY A 4 -5.35 22.48 -30.51
CA GLY A 4 -4.49 22.12 -31.64
C GLY A 4 -3.19 21.42 -31.20
N GLU A 5 -2.16 21.39 -32.04
CA GLU A 5 -0.86 20.74 -31.73
C GLU A 5 -0.32 21.00 -30.30
N ILE A 6 -0.58 22.19 -29.74
CA ILE A 6 -0.19 22.57 -28.37
C ILE A 6 -0.81 21.64 -27.30
N GLY A 7 -2.05 21.17 -27.51
CA GLY A 7 -2.74 20.25 -26.62
C GLY A 7 -2.05 18.89 -26.53
N ASP A 8 -1.60 18.35 -27.66
CA ASP A 8 -0.89 17.08 -27.73
C ASP A 8 0.45 17.14 -26.99
N TYR A 9 1.22 18.23 -27.19
CA TYR A 9 2.48 18.43 -26.46
C TYR A 9 2.27 18.58 -24.95
N LEU A 10 1.22 19.28 -24.52
CA LEU A 10 0.90 19.45 -23.10
C LEU A 10 0.49 18.12 -22.45
N ILE A 11 -0.35 17.33 -23.12
CA ILE A 11 -0.75 16.00 -22.65
C ILE A 11 0.46 15.07 -22.58
N ALA A 12 1.33 15.07 -23.60
CA ALA A 12 2.56 14.27 -23.58
C ALA A 12 3.48 14.65 -22.42
N ALA A 13 3.66 15.96 -22.16
CA ALA A 13 4.45 16.44 -21.02
C ALA A 13 3.83 16.02 -19.68
N ALA A 14 2.51 16.15 -19.54
CA ALA A 14 1.80 15.74 -18.32
C ALA A 14 1.90 14.23 -18.06
N ILE A 15 1.67 13.41 -19.09
CA ILE A 15 1.80 11.94 -18.99
C ILE A 15 3.24 11.55 -18.65
N THR A 16 4.23 12.20 -19.25
CA THR A 16 5.65 11.92 -18.98
C THR A 16 6.01 12.22 -17.52
N LEU A 17 5.60 13.39 -17.01
CA LEU A 17 5.83 13.76 -15.61
C LEU A 17 5.08 12.82 -14.65
N PHE A 18 3.84 12.47 -14.97
CA PHE A 18 3.03 11.56 -14.14
C PHE A 18 3.59 10.13 -14.13
N ALA A 19 4.03 9.63 -15.28
CA ALA A 19 4.68 8.32 -15.38
C ALA A 19 6.00 8.31 -14.60
N PHE A 20 6.80 9.38 -14.72
CA PHE A 20 8.06 9.51 -13.98
C PHE A 20 7.85 9.47 -12.47
N THR A 21 6.93 10.27 -11.93
CA THR A 21 6.65 10.27 -10.49
C THR A 21 6.07 8.94 -10.01
N SER A 22 5.21 8.31 -10.82
CA SER A 22 4.64 6.98 -10.52
C SER A 22 5.73 5.90 -10.43
N VAL A 23 6.71 5.92 -11.34
CA VAL A 23 7.86 5.01 -11.34
C VAL A 23 8.67 5.19 -10.06
N VAL A 24 9.05 6.44 -9.73
CA VAL A 24 9.83 6.75 -8.52
C VAL A 24 9.08 6.34 -7.24
N ALA A 25 7.78 6.61 -7.17
CA ALA A 25 6.96 6.21 -6.02
C ALA A 25 6.93 4.67 -5.86
N ASN A 26 6.71 3.92 -6.94
CA ASN A 26 6.71 2.45 -6.91
C ASN A 26 8.07 1.88 -6.49
N TYR A 27 9.18 2.51 -6.92
CA TYR A 27 10.51 2.12 -6.47
C TYR A 27 10.68 2.29 -4.96
N ALA A 28 10.24 3.42 -4.39
CA ALA A 28 10.33 3.68 -2.95
C ALA A 28 9.46 2.70 -2.12
N TYR A 29 8.27 2.36 -2.62
CA TYR A 29 7.42 1.34 -1.99
C TYR A 29 8.11 -0.02 -1.97
N ALA A 30 8.72 -0.41 -3.08
CA ALA A 30 9.40 -1.69 -3.16
C ALA A 30 10.67 -1.74 -2.30
N GLU A 31 11.42 -0.63 -2.18
CA GLU A 31 12.54 -0.53 -1.25
C GLU A 31 12.08 -0.74 0.21
N SER A 32 10.94 -0.15 0.59
CA SER A 32 10.32 -0.36 1.91
C SER A 32 9.91 -1.83 2.11
N ASN A 33 9.33 -2.47 1.08
CA ASN A 33 8.99 -3.89 1.13
C ASN A 33 10.23 -4.78 1.27
N LEU A 34 11.31 -4.49 0.54
CA LEU A 34 12.59 -5.19 0.62
C LEU A 34 13.20 -5.13 2.03
N HIS A 35 13.12 -3.96 2.67
CA HIS A 35 13.56 -3.78 4.04
C HIS A 35 12.74 -4.65 5.00
N LEU A 36 11.41 -4.73 4.81
CA LEU A 36 10.51 -5.57 5.60
C LEU A 36 10.80 -7.08 5.46
N PHE A 37 11.22 -7.54 4.28
CA PHE A 37 11.65 -8.92 4.05
C PHE A 37 13.08 -9.23 4.52
N LYS A 38 13.79 -8.29 5.17
CA LYS A 38 15.20 -8.41 5.60
C LYS A 38 16.19 -8.70 4.47
N LEU A 39 15.84 -8.35 3.22
CA LEU A 39 16.74 -8.38 2.06
C LEU A 39 17.49 -7.06 1.87
N ASP A 40 17.68 -6.29 2.95
CA ASP A 40 18.43 -5.03 2.99
C ASP A 40 19.96 -5.23 2.85
N ASN A 41 20.37 -6.17 2.01
CA ASN A 41 21.75 -6.36 1.64
C ASN A 41 22.02 -5.57 0.35
N LYS A 42 23.23 -5.03 0.21
CA LYS A 42 23.62 -4.18 -0.95
C LYS A 42 23.36 -4.86 -2.30
N ALA A 43 23.49 -6.20 -2.33
CA ALA A 43 23.19 -7.05 -3.47
C ALA A 43 21.68 -7.19 -3.76
N GLY A 44 20.83 -7.24 -2.74
CA GLY A 44 19.37 -7.32 -2.88
C GLY A 44 18.78 -6.04 -3.47
N ARG A 45 19.26 -4.88 -3.00
CA ARG A 45 18.89 -3.58 -3.57
C ARG A 45 19.36 -3.44 -5.02
N LEU A 46 20.62 -3.79 -5.32
CA LEU A 46 21.14 -3.79 -6.69
C LEU A 46 20.36 -4.70 -7.63
N GLY A 47 20.03 -5.93 -7.19
CA GLY A 47 19.23 -6.86 -7.97
C GLY A 47 17.83 -6.31 -8.26
N TYR A 48 17.18 -5.72 -7.26
CA TYR A 48 15.87 -5.09 -7.44
C TYR A 48 15.93 -3.92 -8.41
N THR A 49 16.88 -2.99 -8.25
CA THR A 49 17.05 -1.86 -9.17
C THR A 49 17.30 -2.34 -10.61
N ALA A 50 18.09 -3.40 -10.79
CA ALA A 50 18.36 -3.97 -12.12
C ALA A 50 17.10 -4.55 -12.76
N VAL A 51 16.32 -5.35 -12.02
CA VAL A 51 15.04 -5.90 -12.50
C VAL A 51 14.04 -4.80 -12.79
N TYR A 52 13.96 -3.79 -11.92
CA TYR A 52 13.06 -2.66 -12.09
C TYR A 52 13.37 -1.87 -13.37
N LEU A 53 14.63 -1.52 -13.60
CA LEU A 53 15.06 -0.84 -14.82
C LEU A 53 14.81 -1.70 -16.08
N ALA A 54 15.08 -3.00 -16.01
CA ALA A 54 14.77 -3.92 -17.10
C ALA A 54 13.27 -3.96 -17.43
N MET A 55 12.41 -3.97 -16.41
CA MET A 55 10.96 -3.92 -16.58
C MET A 55 10.48 -2.60 -17.18
N VAL A 56 11.08 -1.46 -16.82
CA VAL A 56 10.76 -0.16 -17.42
C VAL A 56 11.15 -0.14 -18.90
N LEU A 57 12.33 -0.64 -19.25
CA LEU A 57 12.77 -0.73 -20.65
C LEU A 57 11.88 -1.68 -21.47
N TRP A 58 11.49 -2.81 -20.89
CA TRP A 58 10.56 -3.73 -21.51
C TRP A 58 9.17 -3.11 -21.68
N GLY A 59 8.65 -2.44 -20.65
CA GLY A 59 7.36 -1.75 -20.69
C GLY A 59 7.27 -0.66 -21.75
N ALA A 60 8.37 0.05 -22.01
CA ALA A 60 8.46 1.04 -23.09
C ALA A 60 8.37 0.41 -24.50
N SER A 61 8.70 -0.87 -24.63
CA SER A 61 8.67 -1.62 -25.90
C SER A 61 7.43 -2.52 -26.02
N ALA A 62 6.72 -2.76 -24.92
CA ALA A 62 5.56 -3.64 -24.88
C ALA A 62 4.30 -2.97 -25.44
N THR A 63 3.38 -3.78 -25.96
CA THR A 63 2.08 -3.27 -26.40
C THR A 63 1.20 -2.92 -25.21
N LEU A 64 0.30 -1.96 -25.40
CA LEU A 64 -0.67 -1.54 -24.37
C LEU A 64 -1.44 -2.74 -23.80
N GLN A 65 -1.90 -3.65 -24.66
CA GLN A 65 -2.63 -4.86 -24.24
C GLN A 65 -1.80 -5.77 -23.31
N GLN A 66 -0.51 -5.95 -23.58
CA GLN A 66 0.37 -6.78 -22.75
C GLN A 66 0.57 -6.13 -21.38
N VAL A 67 0.79 -4.81 -21.36
CA VAL A 67 0.97 -4.05 -20.11
C VAL A 67 -0.29 -4.12 -19.25
N TRP A 68 -1.47 -3.93 -19.83
CA TRP A 68 -2.74 -4.07 -19.12
C TRP A 68 -2.98 -5.47 -18.60
N SER A 69 -2.73 -6.50 -19.41
CA SER A 69 -2.93 -7.90 -18.99
C SER A 69 -2.03 -8.27 -17.80
N LEU A 70 -0.78 -7.78 -17.79
CA LEU A 70 0.13 -7.95 -16.66
C LEU A 70 -0.33 -7.16 -15.42
N ALA A 71 -0.80 -5.93 -15.61
CA ALA A 71 -1.34 -5.10 -14.54
C ALA A 71 -2.57 -5.74 -13.88
N ASP A 72 -3.50 -6.28 -14.68
CA ASP A 72 -4.70 -6.96 -14.18
C ASP A 72 -4.35 -8.22 -13.39
N MET A 73 -3.38 -9.00 -13.86
CA MET A 73 -2.90 -10.18 -13.14
C MET A 73 -2.26 -9.79 -11.79
N ALA A 74 -1.41 -8.76 -11.77
CA ALA A 74 -0.78 -8.27 -10.55
C ALA A 74 -1.80 -7.71 -9.56
N LEU A 75 -2.77 -6.94 -10.04
CA LEU A 75 -3.89 -6.42 -9.25
C LEU A 75 -4.73 -7.56 -8.66
N GLY A 76 -5.00 -8.60 -9.45
CA GLY A 76 -5.71 -9.79 -9.01
C GLY A 76 -4.97 -10.50 -7.87
N LEU A 77 -3.66 -10.72 -8.01
CA LEU A 77 -2.84 -11.34 -6.98
C LEU A 77 -2.82 -10.50 -5.68
N MET A 78 -2.61 -9.19 -5.79
CA MET A 78 -2.63 -8.27 -4.64
C MET A 78 -3.98 -8.30 -3.92
N THR A 79 -5.07 -8.30 -4.70
CA THR A 79 -6.44 -8.36 -4.17
C THR A 79 -6.68 -9.66 -3.43
N LEU A 80 -6.26 -10.80 -3.97
CA LEU A 80 -6.40 -12.11 -3.33
C LEU A 80 -5.69 -12.16 -1.98
N VAL A 81 -4.43 -11.72 -1.92
CA VAL A 81 -3.65 -11.71 -0.66
C VAL A 81 -4.28 -10.78 0.37
N ASN A 82 -4.69 -9.57 -0.04
CA ASN A 82 -5.29 -8.60 0.87
C ASN A 82 -6.65 -9.07 1.40
N ILE A 83 -7.52 -9.64 0.55
CA ILE A 83 -8.80 -10.20 0.99
C ILE A 83 -8.57 -11.35 1.97
N TYR A 84 -7.62 -12.25 1.68
CA TYR A 84 -7.29 -13.34 2.59
C TYR A 84 -6.86 -12.82 3.98
N ALA A 85 -6.01 -11.80 4.02
CA ALA A 85 -5.59 -11.16 5.26
C ALA A 85 -6.76 -10.50 6.01
N ILE A 86 -7.65 -9.79 5.30
CA ILE A 86 -8.84 -9.17 5.89
C ILE A 86 -9.78 -10.23 6.47
N VAL A 87 -9.96 -11.37 5.79
CA VAL A 87 -10.79 -12.47 6.30
C VAL A 87 -10.22 -13.02 7.61
N GLN A 88 -8.91 -13.22 7.70
CA GLN A 88 -8.25 -13.65 8.95
C GLN A 88 -8.37 -12.61 10.08
N LEU A 89 -8.30 -11.31 9.75
CA LEU A 89 -8.40 -10.21 10.70
C LEU A 89 -9.84 -9.82 11.05
N THR A 90 -10.84 -10.35 10.35
CA THR A 90 -12.26 -10.07 10.54
C THR A 90 -12.73 -10.16 12.01
N PRO A 91 -12.41 -11.20 12.80
CA PRO A 91 -12.82 -11.25 14.21
C PRO A 91 -12.26 -10.09 15.04
N THR A 92 -11.00 -9.69 14.81
CA THR A 92 -10.38 -8.54 15.48
C THR A 92 -11.07 -7.24 15.09
N ILE A 93 -11.31 -7.03 13.79
CA ILE A 93 -11.98 -5.83 13.26
C ILE A 93 -13.40 -5.71 13.82
N MET A 94 -14.14 -6.82 13.90
CA MET A 94 -15.50 -6.84 14.47
C MET A 94 -15.50 -6.47 15.96
N ASN A 95 -14.56 -7.01 16.75
CA ASN A 95 -14.45 -6.68 18.17
C ASN A 95 -14.10 -5.20 18.38
N LEU A 96 -13.12 -4.69 17.62
CA LEU A 96 -12.73 -3.28 17.66
C LEU A 96 -13.88 -2.35 17.25
N THR A 97 -14.64 -2.74 16.23
CA THR A 97 -15.77 -1.96 15.72
C THR A 97 -16.90 -1.92 16.74
N LYS A 98 -17.18 -3.04 17.44
CA LYS A 98 -18.20 -3.09 18.50
C LYS A 98 -17.83 -2.18 19.67
N ASP A 99 -16.57 -2.23 20.11
CA ASP A 99 -16.05 -1.35 21.16
C ASP A 99 -16.18 0.12 20.74
N TYR A 100 -15.70 0.49 19.55
CA TYR A 100 -15.84 1.83 18.99
C TYR A 100 -17.30 2.32 18.92
N GLN A 101 -18.22 1.46 18.47
CA GLN A 101 -19.64 1.80 18.40
C GLN A 101 -20.27 1.99 19.79
N SER A 102 -19.86 1.21 20.79
CA SER A 102 -20.33 1.36 22.16
C SER A 102 -19.89 2.69 22.76
N GLN A 103 -18.62 3.07 22.57
CA GLN A 103 -18.07 4.34 23.04
C GLN A 103 -18.73 5.53 22.34
N LYS A 104 -18.95 5.45 21.03
CA LYS A 104 -19.65 6.49 20.25
C LYS A 104 -21.08 6.74 20.73
N LYS A 105 -21.79 5.70 21.18
CA LYS A 105 -23.16 5.82 21.71
C LYS A 105 -23.19 6.38 23.14
N SER A 106 -22.11 6.19 23.90
CA SER A 106 -22.03 6.59 25.31
C SER A 106 -21.71 8.07 25.54
N THR A 107 -21.53 8.87 24.48
CA THR A 107 -20.98 10.26 24.55
C THR A 107 -19.62 10.35 25.27
N GLU A 108 -18.97 9.21 25.51
CA GLU A 108 -17.65 9.13 26.13
C GLU A 108 -16.57 9.45 25.10
N LYS A 109 -15.40 9.90 25.59
CA LYS A 109 -14.23 10.09 24.74
C LYS A 109 -13.81 8.74 24.17
N ILE A 110 -13.79 8.65 22.84
CA ILE A 110 -13.36 7.45 22.12
C ILE A 110 -11.88 7.21 22.44
N HIS A 111 -11.56 6.10 23.08
CA HIS A 111 -10.20 5.65 23.34
C HIS A 111 -10.08 4.15 23.12
N PHE A 112 -8.97 3.70 22.57
CA PHE A 112 -8.69 2.28 22.45
C PHE A 112 -8.14 1.77 23.78
N ASP A 113 -8.83 0.83 24.41
CA ASP A 113 -8.37 0.13 25.61
C ASP A 113 -7.97 -1.30 25.23
N PRO A 114 -6.67 -1.64 25.23
CA PRO A 114 -6.20 -2.95 24.82
C PRO A 114 -6.62 -4.07 25.78
N THR A 115 -7.12 -3.75 26.98
CA THR A 115 -7.62 -4.75 27.93
C THR A 115 -9.07 -5.17 27.67
N LYS A 116 -9.83 -4.35 26.92
CA LYS A 116 -11.27 -4.57 26.67
C LYS A 116 -11.56 -5.27 25.34
N VAL A 117 -10.61 -5.26 24.41
CA VAL A 117 -10.79 -5.81 23.07
C VAL A 117 -9.91 -7.03 22.90
N ASN A 118 -10.50 -8.17 22.49
CA ASN A 118 -9.74 -9.33 22.06
C ASN A 118 -9.20 -9.09 20.64
N TYR A 119 -7.88 -8.93 20.51
CA TYR A 119 -7.17 -8.73 19.26
C TYR A 119 -6.12 -9.83 19.06
N GLN A 120 -5.83 -10.16 17.80
CA GLN A 120 -4.79 -11.10 17.43
C GLN A 120 -3.43 -10.37 17.34
N GLY A 121 -2.38 -10.93 17.95
CA GLY A 121 -1.00 -10.43 17.88
C GLY A 121 -0.51 -9.71 19.14
N THR A 122 0.63 -9.02 19.05
CA THR A 122 1.25 -8.26 20.13
C THR A 122 1.14 -6.76 19.84
N LEU A 123 0.67 -5.98 20.80
CA LEU A 123 0.79 -4.52 20.73
C LEU A 123 2.22 -4.11 21.07
N HIS A 124 2.77 -3.14 20.34
CA HIS A 124 3.98 -2.47 20.78
C HIS A 124 3.65 -1.60 22.01
N GLU A 125 4.40 -1.80 23.09
CA GLU A 125 4.12 -1.23 24.42
C GLU A 125 4.09 0.30 24.43
N ASP A 126 4.72 0.95 23.45
CA ASP A 126 4.86 2.42 23.38
C ASP A 126 3.72 3.15 22.64
N VAL A 127 2.84 2.43 21.94
CA VAL A 127 1.87 3.07 21.02
C VAL A 127 0.55 3.39 21.70
N TRP A 128 0.10 2.54 22.63
CA TRP A 128 -1.21 2.67 23.30
C TRP A 128 -1.09 2.36 24.79
N VAL A 129 -0.47 3.27 25.54
CA VAL A 129 -0.35 3.16 27.00
C VAL A 129 -1.69 3.57 27.64
N SER A 130 -2.41 2.62 28.25
CA SER A 130 -3.46 2.98 29.20
C SER A 130 -2.78 3.53 30.45
N LYS A 131 -2.76 4.85 30.57
CA LYS A 131 -2.34 5.50 31.82
C LYS A 131 -3.37 5.12 32.87
N LYS A 132 -3.08 4.10 33.69
CA LYS A 132 -3.74 3.90 34.99
C LYS A 132 -3.58 5.22 35.75
N ARG A 133 -4.64 6.02 35.80
CA ARG A 133 -4.74 7.11 36.77
C ARG A 133 -5.21 6.45 38.07
N ASP A 134 -4.24 6.18 38.93
CA ASP A 134 -4.46 6.05 40.37
C ASP A 134 -5.09 7.34 40.93
#